data_AF-A0A929H2W2-F1
#
_entry.id   AF-A0A929H2W2-F1
#
_cell.length_a   1.000
_cell.length_b   1.000
_cell.length_c   1.000
_cell.angle_alpha   90.00
_cell.angle_beta   90.00
_cell.angle_gamma   90.00
#
_symmetry.space_group_name_H-M   'P 1'
#
loop_
_entity.id
_entity.type
_entity.pdbx_description
1 polymer ?
#
loop_
_entity_poly.entity_id
_entity_poly.type
_entity_poly.pdbx_seq_one_letter_code
_entity_poly.pdbx_strand_id
1 'polypeptide(L)'
;IVLTASLEGDLAPLIAMLTITDADSPLEDVAVAYAWDPRPETDWRPLDGDVIAASGLVSGSHVLAFRASDPDGNTSLEPLEVPIQVVIPPSPNLTWLLIGALVTLMVVGAAGVSLRHYPAYAGQWVAARDYPLQQIIPLVVTPGESVDGERLSQRLRTTQAFSTGDQVQDALDGLVERGLMQREGDVYRLVSPWTAQVHRWVQGKNIPTLAERIRTQHPLYARTRDFFTQARFRLEELGAEEFLLTPQGQDHLQAGYGAVYTRLIAGRPPTGDDFTAVCEAARQRYEAAGGDETDMAHRVAMVISDRRPEPGARYRLYEIRQREGLAIVPLDSALFGQIKPNRTASDILAAEIDQATGQQNLYAISGPVSGDLSFFGRERVLQEIIDLLDAGQPVGLFGLRKVGKTSLIQRLQGRLDQRRPIAFVDTQTTVRQQGVWPLYPAIVAAFVAHLQRTRSDLALPDLRLWPEAGSLSPAMAESFLQDLRALHATLAQPGEKERMLLIVDEIDRLLPAGRTE
;
A
#
# COMPACT_ATOMS: atom_id res chain seq x y z
N ILE A 1 6.61 41.10 -16.04
CA ILE A 1 7.52 42.16 -15.55
C ILE A 1 8.92 41.81 -16.01
N VAL A 2 9.48 42.58 -16.94
CA VAL A 2 10.88 42.47 -17.34
C VAL A 2 11.60 43.69 -16.79
N LEU A 3 12.60 43.48 -15.93
CA LEU A 3 13.43 44.55 -15.37
C LEU A 3 14.78 44.53 -16.08
N THR A 4 15.05 45.53 -16.90
CA THR A 4 16.35 45.72 -17.58
C THR A 4 17.09 46.89 -16.95
N ALA A 5 18.31 46.66 -16.49
CA ALA A 5 19.22 47.68 -16.02
C ALA A 5 20.34 47.90 -17.06
N SER A 6 20.54 49.15 -17.46
CA SER A 6 21.67 49.63 -18.25
C SER A 6 22.15 50.92 -17.63
N LEU A 7 23.46 51.08 -17.41
CA LEU A 7 24.06 52.30 -16.89
C LEU A 7 25.37 52.59 -17.64
N GLU A 8 25.47 53.80 -18.19
CA GLU A 8 26.53 54.75 -17.81
C GLU A 8 26.26 56.18 -18.33
N GLY A 9 26.60 57.18 -17.51
CA GLY A 9 26.74 58.61 -17.88
C GLY A 9 25.43 59.38 -18.10
N ASP A 10 25.13 60.34 -17.21
CA ASP A 10 24.05 61.33 -17.30
C ASP A 10 22.66 60.80 -17.74
N LEU A 11 22.18 59.90 -16.88
CA LEU A 11 20.79 59.69 -16.41
C LEU A 11 19.67 59.63 -17.47
N ALA A 12 19.43 58.42 -17.99
CA ALA A 12 18.18 58.00 -18.63
C ALA A 12 17.31 57.14 -17.67
N PRO A 13 15.97 57.16 -17.80
CA PRO A 13 15.05 56.60 -16.80
C PRO A 13 15.01 55.06 -16.78
N LEU A 14 14.61 54.52 -15.62
CA LEU A 14 14.23 53.11 -15.47
C LEU A 14 13.04 52.80 -16.38
N ILE A 15 13.19 51.85 -17.30
CA ILE A 15 12.09 51.38 -18.15
C ILE A 15 11.63 50.02 -17.61
N ALA A 16 10.41 49.97 -17.08
CA ALA A 16 9.77 48.76 -16.60
C ALA A 16 8.68 48.36 -17.60
N MET A 17 8.88 47.25 -18.32
CA MET A 17 7.86 46.75 -19.23
C MET A 17 6.91 45.81 -18.49
N LEU A 18 5.65 46.25 -18.35
CA LEU A 18 4.56 45.50 -17.76
C LEU A 18 3.58 45.11 -18.87
N THR A 19 3.59 43.84 -19.27
CA THR A 19 2.55 43.30 -20.15
C THR A 19 1.47 42.68 -19.29
N ILE A 20 0.28 43.28 -19.29
CA ILE A 20 -0.94 42.71 -18.70
C ILE A 20 -1.66 41.97 -19.82
N THR A 21 -1.69 40.63 -19.76
CA THR A 21 -2.51 39.81 -20.67
C THR A 21 -3.71 39.30 -19.89
N ASP A 22 -4.88 39.79 -20.24
CA ASP A 22 -6.15 39.23 -19.78
C ASP A 22 -6.59 38.16 -20.79
N ALA A 23 -6.49 36.89 -20.42
CA ALA A 23 -6.79 35.78 -21.32
C ALA A 23 -8.29 35.44 -21.39
N ASP A 24 -9.10 35.94 -20.44
CA ASP A 24 -10.49 35.49 -20.25
C ASP A 24 -11.49 36.62 -19.95
N SER A 25 -11.11 37.91 -19.98
CA SER A 25 -12.08 38.99 -19.73
C SER A 25 -13.04 39.20 -20.91
N PRO A 26 -14.37 39.15 -20.66
CA PRO A 26 -15.40 39.46 -21.66
C PRO A 26 -15.60 40.97 -21.87
N LEU A 27 -14.80 41.83 -21.22
CA LEU A 27 -14.93 43.28 -21.26
C LEU A 27 -13.77 43.88 -22.07
N GLU A 28 -14.08 44.33 -23.29
CA GLU A 28 -13.12 44.99 -24.19
C GLU A 28 -12.66 46.39 -23.68
N ASP A 29 -13.24 46.92 -22.60
CA ASP A 29 -13.05 48.32 -22.16
C ASP A 29 -12.70 48.49 -20.67
N VAL A 30 -11.73 47.73 -20.13
CA VAL A 30 -11.24 47.94 -18.74
C VAL A 30 -9.97 48.80 -18.76
N ALA A 31 -10.02 49.97 -18.12
CA ALA A 31 -8.85 50.83 -17.94
C ALA A 31 -8.05 50.40 -16.71
N VAL A 32 -6.72 50.30 -16.82
CA VAL A 32 -5.84 49.99 -15.69
C VAL A 32 -5.09 51.25 -15.28
N ALA A 33 -4.90 51.45 -13.97
CA ALA A 33 -4.06 52.50 -13.43
C ALA A 33 -3.06 51.94 -12.42
N TYR A 34 -1.92 52.63 -12.23
CA TYR A 34 -0.86 52.21 -11.32
C TYR A 34 -0.43 53.34 -10.36
N ALA A 35 0.14 52.94 -9.23
CA ALA A 35 0.70 53.84 -8.23
C ALA A 35 1.89 53.22 -7.49
N TRP A 36 2.88 54.03 -7.13
CA TRP A 36 3.99 53.63 -6.26
C TRP A 36 3.68 54.02 -4.81
N ASP A 37 3.87 53.07 -3.90
CA ASP A 37 3.64 53.18 -2.45
C ASP A 37 2.29 53.84 -2.12
N PRO A 38 1.16 53.26 -2.61
CA PRO A 38 -0.13 53.92 -2.53
C PRO A 38 -0.60 54.14 -1.09
N ARG A 39 -1.00 55.37 -0.81
CA ARG A 39 -1.82 55.85 0.31
C ARG A 39 -3.26 56.11 -0.14
N PRO A 40 -4.22 56.30 0.79
CA PRO A 40 -5.64 56.55 0.44
C PRO A 40 -5.87 57.70 -0.55
N GLU A 41 -5.00 58.72 -0.55
CA GLU A 41 -5.09 59.90 -1.44
C GLU A 41 -4.17 59.81 -2.66
N THR A 42 -3.68 58.61 -3.00
CA THR A 42 -2.69 58.48 -4.08
C THR A 42 -3.29 58.81 -5.42
N ASP A 43 -2.56 59.62 -6.19
CA ASP A 43 -2.88 59.88 -7.57
C ASP A 43 -2.46 58.67 -8.43
N TRP A 44 -3.46 57.99 -8.97
CA TRP A 44 -3.26 56.79 -9.78
C TRP A 44 -3.12 57.17 -11.25
N ARG A 45 -2.03 56.72 -11.87
CA ARG A 45 -1.72 57.07 -13.25
C ARG A 45 -2.31 56.04 -14.22
N PRO A 46 -2.99 56.46 -15.29
CA PRO A 46 -3.50 55.54 -16.30
C PRO A 46 -2.35 54.78 -16.97
N LEU A 47 -2.62 53.52 -17.31
CA LEU A 47 -1.68 52.59 -17.92
C LEU A 47 -1.89 52.54 -19.44
N ASP A 48 -1.56 53.63 -20.13
CA ASP A 48 -1.71 53.74 -21.59
C ASP A 48 -0.41 53.31 -22.30
N GLY A 49 -0.18 51.99 -22.41
CA GLY A 49 0.99 51.41 -23.10
C GLY A 49 2.22 51.16 -22.22
N ASP A 50 3.42 51.30 -22.78
CA ASP A 50 4.68 51.07 -22.07
C ASP A 50 4.90 52.13 -20.97
N VAL A 51 5.02 51.68 -19.72
CA VAL A 51 5.21 52.58 -18.59
C VAL A 51 6.69 52.90 -18.39
N ILE A 52 7.05 54.17 -18.60
CA ILE A 52 8.32 54.73 -18.13
C ILE A 52 8.04 55.37 -16.77
N ALA A 53 8.22 54.62 -15.69
CA ALA A 53 7.96 55.13 -14.34
C ALA A 53 9.01 54.67 -13.35
N ALA A 54 10.15 55.38 -13.31
CA ALA A 54 10.80 55.71 -12.04
C ALA A 54 11.86 56.78 -12.27
N SER A 55 11.50 58.04 -12.11
CA SER A 55 12.45 59.05 -11.67
C SER A 55 12.30 59.20 -10.15
N GLY A 56 13.38 58.99 -9.39
CA GLY A 56 13.44 59.34 -7.96
C GLY A 56 13.17 58.24 -6.92
N LEU A 57 13.12 56.95 -7.29
CA LEU A 57 13.10 55.88 -6.29
C LEU A 57 14.43 55.82 -5.52
N VAL A 58 14.36 55.67 -4.21
CA VAL A 58 15.52 55.48 -3.33
C VAL A 58 15.78 53.99 -3.14
N SER A 59 16.96 53.60 -2.65
CA SER A 59 17.17 52.20 -2.30
C SER A 59 16.26 51.84 -1.11
N GLY A 60 15.48 50.76 -1.24
CA GLY A 60 14.49 50.39 -0.24
C GLY A 60 13.44 49.43 -0.78
N SER A 61 12.52 49.03 0.08
CA SER A 61 11.32 48.29 -0.30
C SER A 61 10.23 49.27 -0.73
N HIS A 62 9.67 49.05 -1.91
CA HIS A 62 8.57 49.80 -2.49
C HIS A 62 7.43 48.85 -2.86
N VAL A 63 6.22 49.37 -3.00
CA VAL A 63 5.05 48.64 -3.47
C VAL A 63 4.54 49.30 -4.74
N LEU A 64 4.49 48.56 -5.83
CA LEU A 64 3.80 48.99 -7.05
C LEU A 64 2.41 48.38 -7.05
N ALA A 65 1.39 49.20 -7.03
CA ALA A 65 0.01 48.76 -6.99
C ALA A 65 -0.71 49.03 -8.32
N PHE A 66 -1.66 48.17 -8.66
CA PHE A 66 -2.51 48.28 -9.84
C PHE A 66 -3.98 48.26 -9.44
N ARG A 67 -4.79 49.11 -10.07
CA ARG A 67 -6.25 49.06 -9.95
C ARG A 67 -6.87 49.04 -11.33
N ALA A 68 -7.94 48.29 -11.48
CA ALA A 68 -8.75 48.29 -12.69
C ALA A 68 -9.98 49.18 -12.48
N SER A 69 -10.42 49.85 -13.54
CA SER A 69 -11.67 50.61 -13.59
C SER A 69 -12.49 50.22 -14.82
N ASP A 70 -13.79 50.04 -14.63
CA ASP A 70 -14.73 49.83 -15.73
C ASP A 70 -15.05 51.16 -16.47
N PRO A 71 -15.78 51.11 -17.61
CA PRO A 71 -16.16 52.32 -18.36
C PRO A 71 -17.01 53.32 -17.56
N ASP A 72 -17.69 52.86 -16.52
CA ASP A 72 -18.53 53.67 -15.64
C ASP A 72 -17.72 54.32 -14.49
N GLY A 73 -16.41 54.04 -14.42
CA GLY A 73 -15.48 54.61 -13.44
C GLY A 73 -15.44 53.86 -12.10
N ASN A 74 -16.07 52.69 -11.99
CA ASN A 74 -15.99 51.86 -10.78
C ASN A 74 -14.63 51.18 -10.71
N THR A 75 -13.93 51.35 -9.59
CA THR A 75 -12.60 50.74 -9.37
C THR A 75 -12.69 49.42 -8.61
N SER A 76 -11.76 48.50 -8.87
CA SER A 76 -11.58 47.29 -8.05
C SER A 76 -11.43 47.63 -6.56
N LEU A 77 -12.15 46.90 -5.70
CA LEU A 77 -12.19 47.15 -4.25
C LEU A 77 -10.81 47.06 -3.57
N GLU A 78 -9.93 46.20 -4.06
CA GLU A 78 -8.56 46.05 -3.57
C GLU A 78 -7.58 46.13 -4.74
N PRO A 79 -6.55 46.99 -4.66
CA PRO A 79 -5.52 47.05 -5.69
C PRO A 79 -4.57 45.83 -5.61
N LEU A 80 -4.09 45.37 -6.76
CA LEU A 80 -3.05 44.34 -6.84
C LEU A 80 -1.71 44.96 -6.47
N GLU A 81 -1.19 44.61 -5.30
CA GLU A 81 0.10 45.09 -4.81
C GLU A 81 1.26 44.15 -5.17
N VAL A 82 2.32 44.71 -5.74
CA VAL A 82 3.56 44.01 -6.11
C VAL A 82 4.71 44.61 -5.31
N PRO A 83 5.27 43.89 -4.31
CA PRO A 83 6.44 44.36 -3.58
C PRO A 83 7.68 44.34 -4.48
N ILE A 84 8.45 45.43 -4.46
CA ILE A 84 9.65 45.64 -5.27
C ILE A 84 10.78 46.09 -4.35
N GLN A 85 11.92 45.40 -4.41
CA GLN A 85 13.11 45.78 -3.67
C GLN A 85 14.09 46.50 -4.60
N VAL A 86 14.35 47.78 -4.32
CA VAL A 86 15.27 48.62 -5.08
C VAL A 86 16.62 48.65 -4.37
N VAL A 87 17.65 48.14 -5.02
CA VAL A 87 19.04 48.17 -4.52
C VAL A 87 19.85 49.12 -5.40
N ILE A 88 20.20 50.29 -4.85
CA ILE A 88 21.11 51.24 -5.52
C ILE A 88 22.51 51.01 -4.92
N PRO A 89 23.47 50.46 -5.68
CA PRO A 89 24.78 50.15 -5.12
C PRO A 89 25.56 51.43 -4.78
N PRO A 90 26.30 51.44 -3.65
CA PRO A 90 27.20 52.53 -3.31
C PRO A 90 28.47 52.43 -4.18
N SER A 91 28.60 53.34 -5.15
CA SER A 91 29.71 53.56 -6.09
C SER A 91 29.74 52.71 -7.38
N PRO A 92 29.95 53.35 -8.55
CA PRO A 92 30.03 52.67 -9.84
C PRO A 92 31.46 52.16 -10.08
N ASN A 93 31.72 50.88 -9.79
CA ASN A 93 32.86 50.21 -10.39
C ASN A 93 32.38 49.47 -11.65
N LEU A 94 32.96 49.85 -12.79
CA LEU A 94 32.66 49.38 -14.16
C LEU A 94 32.56 47.84 -14.27
N THR A 95 33.28 47.12 -13.41
CA THR A 95 33.30 45.65 -13.34
C THR A 95 31.99 45.06 -12.80
N TRP A 96 31.39 45.69 -11.79
CA TRP A 96 30.07 45.26 -11.27
C TRP A 96 28.95 45.68 -12.20
N LEU A 97 29.11 46.79 -12.94
CA LEU A 97 28.19 47.21 -13.99
C LEU A 97 28.20 46.25 -15.19
N LEU A 98 29.38 45.81 -15.64
CA LEU A 98 29.48 44.82 -16.72
C LEU A 98 28.96 43.45 -16.29
N ILE A 99 29.27 42.98 -15.08
CA ILE A 99 28.74 41.70 -14.56
C ILE A 99 27.22 41.80 -14.35
N GLY A 100 26.74 42.90 -13.78
CA GLY A 100 25.31 43.16 -13.57
C GLY A 100 24.53 43.29 -14.87
N ALA A 101 25.06 44.01 -15.87
CA ALA A 101 24.46 44.13 -17.20
C ALA A 101 24.51 42.80 -17.95
N LEU A 102 25.61 42.02 -17.89
CA LEU A 102 25.68 40.70 -18.53
C LEU A 102 24.68 39.72 -17.90
N VAL A 103 24.55 39.73 -16.57
CA VAL A 103 23.60 38.89 -15.82
C VAL A 103 22.17 39.34 -16.07
N THR A 104 21.89 40.65 -16.09
CA THR A 104 20.54 41.18 -16.36
C THR A 104 20.13 40.97 -17.82
N LEU A 105 21.04 41.14 -18.77
CA LEU A 105 20.78 40.90 -20.20
C LEU A 105 20.67 39.40 -20.51
N MET A 106 21.42 38.53 -19.81
CA MET A 106 21.20 37.07 -19.85
C MET A 106 19.86 36.68 -19.23
N VAL A 107 19.48 37.24 -18.08
CA VAL A 107 18.22 36.95 -17.41
C VAL A 107 17.03 37.45 -18.25
N VAL A 108 17.13 38.63 -18.87
CA VAL A 108 16.09 39.21 -19.72
C VAL A 108 16.03 38.53 -21.09
N GLY A 109 17.18 38.21 -21.69
CA GLY A 109 17.25 37.46 -22.95
C GLY A 109 16.74 36.03 -22.79
N ALA A 110 17.15 35.33 -21.74
CA ALA A 110 16.67 33.99 -21.41
C ALA A 110 15.19 34.01 -21.00
N ALA A 111 14.72 35.00 -20.23
CA ALA A 111 13.31 35.16 -19.91
C ALA A 111 12.46 35.52 -21.15
N GLY A 112 12.95 36.38 -22.04
CA GLY A 112 12.28 36.75 -23.29
C GLY A 112 12.16 35.58 -24.27
N VAL A 113 13.22 34.77 -24.41
CA VAL A 113 13.17 33.51 -25.18
C VAL A 113 12.26 32.48 -24.50
N SER A 114 12.29 32.38 -23.17
CA SER A 114 11.46 31.42 -22.42
C SER A 114 9.96 31.78 -22.47
N LEU A 115 9.61 33.07 -22.45
CA LEU A 115 8.24 33.56 -22.57
C LEU A 115 7.67 33.32 -23.97
N ARG A 116 8.48 33.40 -25.03
CA ARG A 116 8.04 33.05 -26.40
C ARG A 116 7.64 31.59 -26.54
N HIS A 117 8.30 30.68 -25.81
CA HIS A 117 7.98 29.25 -25.83
C HIS A 117 6.98 28.83 -24.75
N TYR A 118 6.63 29.73 -23.83
CA TYR A 118 5.69 29.46 -22.74
C TYR A 118 4.29 29.04 -23.22
N PRO A 119 3.68 29.65 -24.26
CA PRO A 119 2.37 29.22 -24.75
C PRO A 119 2.39 27.77 -25.27
N ALA A 120 3.45 27.37 -25.98
CA ALA A 120 3.59 26.00 -26.47
C ALA A 120 3.79 25.01 -25.30
N TYR A 121 4.62 25.37 -24.32
CA TYR A 121 4.81 24.59 -23.09
C TYR A 121 3.51 24.45 -22.30
N ALA A 122 2.80 25.55 -22.08
CA ALA A 122 1.51 25.57 -21.40
C ALA A 122 0.46 24.76 -22.17
N GLY A 123 0.47 24.82 -23.51
CA GLY A 123 -0.39 23.99 -24.36
C GLY A 123 -0.15 22.50 -24.17
N GLN A 124 1.10 22.05 -24.11
CA GLN A 124 1.44 20.64 -23.83
C GLN A 124 1.06 20.22 -22.40
N TRP A 125 1.20 21.12 -21.43
CA TRP A 125 0.75 20.87 -20.05
C TRP A 125 -0.78 20.78 -19.94
N VAL A 126 -1.50 21.64 -20.66
CA VAL A 126 -2.97 21.58 -20.76
C VAL A 126 -3.41 20.32 -21.50
N ALA A 127 -2.66 19.85 -22.50
CA ALA A 127 -2.90 18.56 -23.13
C ALA A 127 -2.69 17.37 -22.18
N ALA A 128 -1.93 17.54 -21.09
CA ALA A 128 -1.83 16.59 -19.99
C ALA A 128 -2.99 16.72 -18.96
N ARG A 129 -4.01 17.53 -19.26
CA ARG A 129 -5.40 17.50 -18.74
C ARG A 129 -5.74 16.38 -17.76
N ASP A 130 -5.85 15.22 -18.39
CA ASP A 130 -6.44 14.00 -17.86
C ASP A 130 -5.38 13.08 -17.23
N TYR A 131 -4.12 13.51 -17.22
CA TYR A 131 -2.97 12.79 -16.69
C TYR A 131 -2.33 13.58 -15.55
N PRO A 132 -2.92 13.59 -14.34
CA PRO A 132 -2.51 14.51 -13.29
C PRO A 132 -1.08 14.24 -12.78
N LEU A 133 -0.57 13.01 -12.91
CA LEU A 133 0.85 12.70 -12.68
C LEU A 133 1.76 13.46 -13.65
N GLN A 134 1.41 13.52 -14.93
CA GLN A 134 2.18 14.29 -15.91
C GLN A 134 2.09 15.80 -15.61
N GLN A 135 0.99 16.27 -15.01
CA GLN A 135 0.86 17.68 -14.62
C GLN A 135 1.70 18.06 -13.40
N ILE A 136 1.81 17.17 -12.41
CA ILE A 136 2.51 17.48 -11.15
C ILE A 136 4.02 17.34 -11.28
N ILE A 137 4.52 16.40 -12.10
CA ILE A 137 5.96 16.12 -12.23
C ILE A 137 6.78 17.37 -12.59
N PRO A 138 6.40 18.20 -13.59
CA PRO A 138 7.12 19.43 -13.90
C PRO A 138 7.11 20.47 -12.77
N LEU A 139 6.16 20.39 -11.84
CA LEU A 139 6.05 21.31 -10.70
C LEU A 139 6.93 20.88 -9.51
N VAL A 140 7.30 19.60 -9.43
CA VAL A 140 8.12 19.05 -8.33
C VAL A 140 9.58 18.81 -8.72
N VAL A 141 9.89 18.73 -10.01
CA VAL A 141 11.27 18.66 -10.51
C VAL A 141 11.91 20.04 -10.49
N THR A 142 13.14 20.12 -9.98
CA THR A 142 13.88 21.39 -9.94
C THR A 142 14.43 21.69 -11.33
N PRO A 143 14.28 22.91 -11.85
CA PRO A 143 14.86 23.31 -13.11
C PRO A 143 16.39 23.08 -13.17
N GLY A 144 16.84 22.44 -14.25
CA GLY A 144 18.26 22.13 -14.49
C GLY A 144 18.76 20.85 -13.80
N GLU A 145 17.97 20.28 -12.89
CA GLU A 145 18.26 19.00 -12.26
C GLU A 145 17.89 17.84 -13.18
N SER A 146 18.70 16.79 -13.14
CA SER A 146 18.37 15.50 -13.74
C SER A 146 17.87 14.58 -12.63
N VAL A 147 16.73 13.93 -12.84
CA VAL A 147 16.01 13.16 -11.82
C VAL A 147 15.74 11.74 -12.35
N ASP A 148 16.02 10.73 -11.55
CA ASP A 148 15.63 9.34 -11.81
C ASP A 148 14.23 9.02 -11.22
N GLY A 149 13.69 7.85 -11.57
CA GLY A 149 12.35 7.44 -11.12
C GLY A 149 12.22 7.32 -9.58
N GLU A 150 13.29 6.90 -8.88
CA GLU A 150 13.27 6.71 -7.43
C GLU A 150 13.22 8.06 -6.68
N ARG A 151 14.09 9.00 -7.06
CA ARG A 151 14.16 10.33 -6.49
C ARG A 151 12.90 11.14 -6.80
N LEU A 152 12.30 10.95 -7.97
CA LEU A 152 11.01 11.54 -8.30
C LEU A 152 9.90 10.95 -7.43
N SER A 153 9.87 9.64 -7.25
CA SER A 153 8.90 8.96 -6.37
C SER A 153 9.00 9.49 -4.93
N GLN A 154 10.22 9.71 -4.42
CA GLN A 154 10.42 10.31 -3.10
C GLN A 154 9.83 11.73 -3.01
N ARG A 155 10.01 12.57 -4.05
CA ARG A 155 9.43 13.92 -4.10
C ARG A 155 7.91 13.91 -4.17
N LEU A 156 7.34 13.03 -4.98
CA LEU A 156 5.88 12.88 -5.08
C LEU A 156 5.28 12.52 -3.71
N ARG A 157 5.94 11.64 -2.95
CA ARG A 157 5.54 11.34 -1.56
C ARG A 157 5.59 12.57 -0.65
N THR A 158 6.63 13.42 -0.75
CA THR A 158 6.69 14.67 0.04
C THR A 158 5.55 15.64 -0.30
N THR A 159 5.03 15.59 -1.52
CA THR A 159 3.85 16.36 -1.94
C THR A 159 2.52 15.64 -1.71
N GLN A 160 2.52 14.51 -0.99
CA GLN A 160 1.35 13.67 -0.73
C GLN A 160 0.69 13.03 -1.97
N ALA A 161 1.40 12.96 -3.10
CA ALA A 161 0.90 12.32 -4.32
C ALA A 161 1.17 10.80 -4.30
N PHE A 162 0.11 10.01 -4.12
CA PHE A 162 0.21 8.54 -4.07
C PHE A 162 0.31 7.93 -5.46
N SER A 163 1.42 7.25 -5.76
CA SER A 163 1.69 6.65 -7.08
C SER A 163 2.63 5.44 -6.97
N THR A 164 2.60 4.58 -7.97
CA THR A 164 3.51 3.42 -8.12
C THR A 164 4.69 3.77 -9.02
N GLY A 165 5.78 3.00 -8.92
CA GLY A 165 6.96 3.17 -9.80
C GLY A 165 6.59 3.09 -11.29
N ASP A 166 5.74 2.13 -11.66
CA ASP A 166 5.26 1.97 -13.04
C ASP A 166 4.47 3.20 -13.50
N GLN A 167 3.57 3.75 -12.68
CA GLN A 167 2.81 4.96 -13.00
C GLN A 167 3.71 6.20 -13.15
N VAL A 168 4.75 6.31 -12.32
CA VAL A 168 5.75 7.39 -12.43
C VAL A 168 6.52 7.25 -13.74
N GLN A 169 6.91 6.02 -14.10
CA GLN A 169 7.63 5.73 -15.33
C GLN A 169 6.79 6.03 -16.57
N ASP A 170 5.53 5.56 -16.61
CA ASP A 170 4.58 5.84 -17.69
C ASP A 170 4.32 7.35 -17.84
N ALA A 171 4.25 8.08 -16.73
CA ALA A 171 4.09 9.53 -16.74
C ALA A 171 5.33 10.24 -17.29
N LEU A 172 6.53 9.78 -16.93
CA LEU A 172 7.80 10.32 -17.44
C LEU A 172 7.93 10.08 -18.95
N ASP A 173 7.64 8.87 -19.42
CA ASP A 173 7.70 8.55 -20.86
C ASP A 173 6.67 9.36 -21.65
N GLY A 174 5.45 9.54 -21.11
CA GLY A 174 4.45 10.43 -21.69
C GLY A 174 4.85 11.92 -21.72
N LEU A 175 5.66 12.39 -20.76
CA LEU A 175 6.22 13.74 -20.76
C LEU A 175 7.34 13.91 -21.79
N VAL A 176 8.09 12.84 -22.06
CA VAL A 176 9.10 12.80 -23.14
C VAL A 176 8.42 12.87 -24.50
N GLU A 177 7.36 12.08 -24.73
CA GLU A 177 6.58 12.12 -25.97
C GLU A 177 5.98 13.51 -26.25
N ARG A 178 5.60 14.25 -25.20
CA ARG A 178 5.06 15.61 -25.28
C ARG A 178 6.14 16.69 -25.44
N GLY A 179 7.42 16.31 -25.41
CA GLY A 179 8.55 17.24 -25.51
C GLY A 179 8.72 18.15 -24.28
N LEU A 180 8.17 17.77 -23.13
CA LEU A 180 8.33 18.49 -21.87
C LEU A 180 9.57 18.01 -21.10
N MET A 181 9.94 16.75 -21.29
CA MET A 181 11.14 16.14 -20.73
C MET A 181 12.01 15.49 -21.81
N GLN A 182 13.29 15.33 -21.51
CA GLN A 182 14.25 14.58 -22.29
C GLN A 182 14.82 13.47 -21.41
N ARG A 183 14.94 12.27 -22.00
CA ARG A 183 15.54 11.10 -21.35
C ARG A 183 17.00 10.97 -21.78
N GLU A 184 17.90 10.88 -20.81
CA GLU A 184 19.33 10.61 -20.98
C GLU A 184 19.70 9.36 -20.17
N GLY A 185 19.65 8.19 -20.80
CA GLY A 185 19.78 6.90 -20.10
C GLY A 185 18.60 6.64 -19.16
N ASP A 186 18.88 6.50 -17.87
CA ASP A 186 17.88 6.27 -16.81
C ASP A 186 17.46 7.56 -16.08
N VAL A 187 17.91 8.72 -16.58
CA VAL A 187 17.67 10.02 -15.96
C VAL A 187 16.84 10.91 -16.87
N TYR A 188 15.94 11.69 -16.27
CA TYR A 188 15.03 12.60 -16.97
C TYR A 188 15.36 14.05 -16.62
N ARG A 189 15.28 14.94 -17.61
CA ARG A 189 15.51 16.37 -17.46
C ARG A 189 14.43 17.18 -18.18
N LEU A 190 14.08 18.34 -17.62
CA LEU A 190 13.16 19.29 -18.28
C LEU A 190 13.82 19.89 -19.53
N VAL A 191 13.13 19.86 -20.67
CA VAL A 191 13.65 20.37 -21.96
C VAL A 191 13.96 21.87 -21.88
N SER A 192 13.12 22.64 -21.19
CA SER A 192 13.34 24.07 -20.95
C SER A 192 13.26 24.38 -19.45
N PRO A 193 14.40 24.38 -18.73
CA PRO A 193 14.46 24.65 -17.29
C PRO A 193 13.82 25.99 -16.92
N TRP A 194 14.10 27.05 -17.68
CA TRP A 194 13.58 28.39 -17.41
C TRP A 194 12.06 28.48 -17.64
N THR A 195 11.54 27.87 -18.72
CA THR A 195 10.10 27.83 -18.95
C THR A 195 9.38 27.03 -17.86
N ALA A 196 9.97 25.93 -17.39
CA ALA A 196 9.45 25.15 -16.27
C ALA A 196 9.50 25.92 -14.94
N GLN A 197 10.55 26.72 -14.70
CA GLN A 197 10.65 27.60 -13.52
C GLN A 197 9.50 28.62 -13.50
N VAL A 198 9.26 29.30 -14.63
CA VAL A 198 8.14 30.25 -14.76
C VAL A 198 6.80 29.53 -14.56
N HIS A 199 6.63 28.37 -15.19
CA HIS A 199 5.42 27.58 -15.04
C HIS A 199 5.17 27.15 -13.59
N ARG A 200 6.21 26.71 -12.86
CA ARG A 200 6.14 26.36 -11.45
C ARG A 200 5.75 27.56 -10.57
N TRP A 201 6.22 28.76 -10.90
CA TRP A 201 5.81 29.97 -10.18
C TRP A 201 4.32 30.28 -10.36
N VAL A 202 3.81 30.11 -11.59
CA VAL A 202 2.39 30.35 -11.93
C VAL A 202 1.49 29.26 -11.33
N GLN A 203 1.86 27.99 -11.48
CA GLN A 203 1.00 26.83 -11.19
C GLN A 203 1.35 26.13 -9.88
N GLY A 204 2.36 26.57 -9.13
CA GLY A 204 2.82 25.91 -7.91
C GLY A 204 1.75 25.82 -6.83
N LYS A 205 0.79 26.75 -6.81
CA LYS A 205 -0.37 26.71 -5.90
C LYS A 205 -1.29 25.50 -6.15
N ASN A 206 -1.24 24.89 -7.33
CA ASN A 206 -2.06 23.75 -7.71
C ASN A 206 -1.45 22.40 -7.30
N ILE A 207 -0.22 22.37 -6.77
CA ILE A 207 0.44 21.12 -6.34
C ILE A 207 -0.43 20.32 -5.36
N PRO A 208 -1.01 20.89 -4.29
CA PRO A 208 -1.85 20.12 -3.36
C PRO A 208 -3.11 19.56 -4.04
N THR A 209 -3.76 20.34 -4.90
CA THR A 209 -4.97 19.91 -5.62
C THR A 209 -4.69 18.81 -6.64
N LEU A 210 -3.52 18.85 -7.30
CA LEU A 210 -3.08 17.79 -8.20
C LEU A 210 -2.70 16.53 -7.44
N ALA A 211 -1.96 16.66 -6.33
CA ALA A 211 -1.62 15.52 -5.47
C ALA A 211 -2.88 14.82 -4.98
N GLU A 212 -3.89 15.59 -4.56
CA GLU A 212 -5.19 15.06 -4.14
C GLU A 212 -5.89 14.30 -5.26
N ARG A 213 -5.89 14.87 -6.48
CA ARG A 213 -6.50 14.24 -7.64
C ARG A 213 -5.81 12.92 -8.01
N ILE A 214 -4.48 12.88 -7.99
CA ILE A 214 -3.69 11.67 -8.26
C ILE A 214 -4.07 10.58 -7.25
N ARG A 215 -4.09 10.95 -5.97
CA ARG A 215 -4.37 10.04 -4.87
C ARG A 215 -5.79 9.48 -4.93
N THR A 216 -6.80 10.33 -5.11
CA THR A 216 -8.21 9.92 -5.21
C THR A 216 -8.51 9.09 -6.46
N GLN A 217 -7.76 9.27 -7.54
CA GLN A 217 -7.86 8.43 -8.74
C GLN A 217 -7.16 7.08 -8.61
N HIS A 218 -6.24 6.91 -7.65
CA HIS A 218 -5.54 5.65 -7.47
C HIS A 218 -6.50 4.54 -6.97
N PRO A 219 -6.63 3.40 -7.68
CA PRO A 219 -7.62 2.37 -7.34
C PRO A 219 -7.48 1.81 -5.92
N LEU A 220 -6.25 1.56 -5.46
CA LEU A 220 -6.00 1.09 -4.10
C LEU A 220 -6.46 2.09 -3.04
N TYR A 221 -6.17 3.39 -3.23
CA TYR A 221 -6.54 4.44 -2.30
C TYR A 221 -8.06 4.60 -2.21
N ALA A 222 -8.72 4.71 -3.37
CA ALA A 222 -10.18 4.85 -3.44
C ALA A 222 -10.90 3.67 -2.76
N ARG A 223 -10.53 2.42 -3.13
CA ARG A 223 -11.13 1.22 -2.52
C ARG A 223 -10.86 1.12 -1.03
N THR A 224 -9.67 1.52 -0.58
CA THR A 224 -9.34 1.55 0.85
C THR A 224 -10.27 2.49 1.60
N ARG A 225 -10.43 3.73 1.11
CA ARG A 225 -11.29 4.72 1.73
C ARG A 225 -12.74 4.23 1.80
N ASP A 226 -13.23 3.66 0.70
CA ASP A 226 -14.59 3.11 0.64
C ASP A 226 -14.77 1.93 1.61
N PHE A 227 -13.80 1.02 1.69
CA PHE A 227 -13.82 -0.13 2.60
C PHE A 227 -13.92 0.30 4.05
N PHE A 228 -13.05 1.22 4.50
CA PHE A 228 -13.05 1.67 5.90
C PHE A 228 -14.23 2.57 6.25
N THR A 229 -14.73 3.34 5.29
CA THR A 229 -15.99 4.09 5.46
C THR A 229 -17.16 3.12 5.68
N GLN A 230 -17.25 2.05 4.88
CA GLN A 230 -18.26 1.00 5.07
C GLN A 230 -18.06 0.23 6.39
N ALA A 231 -16.81 0.06 6.83
CA ALA A 231 -16.49 -0.55 8.12
C ALA A 231 -16.73 0.38 9.31
N ARG A 232 -17.25 1.60 9.10
CA ARG A 232 -17.55 2.64 10.12
C ARG A 232 -16.32 3.24 10.81
N PHE A 233 -15.22 3.39 10.08
CA PHE A 233 -14.07 4.18 10.53
C PHE A 233 -14.11 5.61 10.01
N ARG A 234 -13.65 6.55 10.83
CA ARG A 234 -13.22 7.87 10.41
C ARG A 234 -11.77 7.75 9.93
N LEU A 235 -11.49 8.22 8.72
CA LEU A 235 -10.13 8.28 8.20
C LEU A 235 -9.56 9.69 8.44
N GLU A 236 -8.40 9.76 9.09
CA GLU A 236 -7.55 10.94 9.14
C GLU A 236 -6.29 10.64 8.33
N GLU A 237 -5.94 11.51 7.40
CA GLU A 237 -4.82 11.30 6.48
C GLU A 237 -3.56 11.92 7.08
N LEU A 238 -2.52 11.10 7.26
CA LEU A 238 -1.24 11.54 7.84
C LEU A 238 -0.21 11.84 6.74
N GLY A 239 -0.35 11.20 5.56
CA GLY A 239 0.56 11.33 4.44
C GLY A 239 0.01 10.75 3.14
N ALA A 240 0.88 10.59 2.13
CA ALA A 240 0.52 10.01 0.82
C ALA A 240 0.01 8.56 0.96
N GLU A 241 0.64 7.81 1.86
CA GLU A 241 0.46 6.36 2.03
C GLU A 241 -0.14 6.03 3.41
N GLU A 242 -0.45 7.02 4.25
CA GLU A 242 -0.64 6.82 5.68
C GLU A 242 -1.96 7.39 6.19
N PHE A 243 -2.65 6.61 7.02
CA PHE A 243 -3.89 6.98 7.66
C PHE A 243 -3.88 6.65 9.15
N LEU A 244 -4.65 7.41 9.90
CA LEU A 244 -5.12 7.06 11.21
C LEU A 244 -6.62 6.78 11.14
N LEU A 245 -6.98 5.53 11.44
CA LEU A 245 -8.37 5.08 11.40
C LEU A 245 -8.95 5.14 12.81
N THR A 246 -10.04 5.88 13.01
CA THR A 246 -10.73 5.96 14.30
C THR A 246 -12.11 5.30 14.21
N PRO A 247 -12.41 4.26 15.01
CA PRO A 247 -13.73 3.64 15.07
C PRO A 247 -14.84 4.68 15.35
N GLN A 248 -15.95 4.63 14.61
CA GLN A 248 -17.10 5.52 14.84
C GLN A 248 -18.25 4.81 15.56
N GLY A 249 -18.61 5.33 16.72
CA GLY A 249 -19.73 4.83 17.54
C GLY A 249 -19.28 3.90 18.67
N GLN A 250 -20.04 3.87 19.77
CA GLN A 250 -19.70 3.07 20.96
C GLN A 250 -19.85 1.55 20.72
N ASP A 251 -20.71 1.14 19.79
CA ASP A 251 -20.96 -0.28 19.45
C ASP A 251 -20.04 -0.81 18.33
N HIS A 252 -18.98 -0.08 17.99
CA HIS A 252 -18.07 -0.49 16.92
C HIS A 252 -17.27 -1.73 17.35
N LEU A 253 -17.29 -2.80 16.54
CA LEU A 253 -16.64 -4.08 16.86
C LEU A 253 -15.15 -3.92 17.22
N GLN A 254 -14.47 -3.00 16.54
CA GLN A 254 -13.06 -2.68 16.76
C GLN A 254 -12.80 -1.51 17.73
N ALA A 255 -13.80 -1.01 18.46
CA ALA A 255 -13.63 0.11 19.40
C ALA A 255 -12.54 -0.14 20.45
N GLY A 256 -12.37 -1.41 20.88
CA GLY A 256 -11.38 -1.81 21.87
C GLY A 256 -9.92 -1.59 21.46
N TYR A 257 -9.64 -1.40 20.17
CA TYR A 257 -8.28 -1.14 19.67
C TYR A 257 -7.94 0.37 19.61
N GLY A 258 -8.93 1.25 19.79
CA GLY A 258 -8.77 2.68 19.63
C GLY A 258 -8.40 3.09 18.19
N ALA A 259 -7.59 4.13 18.05
CA ALA A 259 -7.10 4.57 16.75
C ALA A 259 -6.08 3.58 16.17
N VAL A 260 -6.20 3.27 14.88
CA VAL A 260 -5.39 2.27 14.19
C VAL A 260 -4.54 2.95 13.12
N TYR A 261 -3.22 2.87 13.26
CA TYR A 261 -2.28 3.33 12.25
C TYR A 261 -2.32 2.39 11.04
N THR A 262 -2.36 2.97 9.84
CA THR A 262 -2.57 2.23 8.61
C THR A 262 -1.67 2.76 7.49
N ARG A 263 -0.98 1.87 6.77
CA ARG A 263 -0.13 2.24 5.62
C ARG A 263 -0.54 1.49 4.33
N LEU A 264 -0.48 2.17 3.20
CA LEU A 264 -0.67 1.62 1.85
C LEU A 264 0.66 1.21 1.23
N ILE A 265 0.68 0.09 0.52
CA ILE A 265 1.79 -0.35 -0.33
C ILE A 265 1.20 -0.78 -1.68
N ALA A 266 1.48 -0.02 -2.73
CA ALA A 266 0.97 -0.28 -4.08
C ALA A 266 2.07 -0.76 -5.03
N GLY A 267 1.68 -1.56 -6.04
CA GLY A 267 2.53 -1.97 -7.16
C GLY A 267 3.53 -3.08 -6.84
N ARG A 268 3.76 -3.42 -5.57
CA ARG A 268 4.71 -4.47 -5.17
C ARG A 268 4.27 -5.26 -3.94
N PRO A 269 4.71 -6.52 -3.79
CA PRO A 269 4.56 -7.28 -2.55
C PRO A 269 5.17 -6.56 -1.34
N PRO A 270 4.44 -6.47 -0.21
CA PRO A 270 5.03 -6.06 1.06
C PRO A 270 6.12 -7.03 1.54
N THR A 271 7.25 -6.48 1.97
CA THR A 271 8.44 -7.18 2.48
C THR A 271 8.49 -7.15 4.01
N GLY A 272 9.45 -7.86 4.61
CA GLY A 272 9.69 -7.79 6.06
C GLY A 272 10.11 -6.39 6.53
N ASP A 273 10.90 -5.68 5.73
CA ASP A 273 11.37 -4.34 6.05
C ASP A 273 10.22 -3.33 6.06
N ASP A 274 9.25 -3.48 5.16
CA ASP A 274 8.03 -2.66 5.16
C ASP A 274 7.25 -2.80 6.47
N PHE A 275 7.09 -4.03 6.97
CA PHE A 275 6.41 -4.28 8.24
C PHE A 275 7.19 -3.72 9.43
N THR A 276 8.52 -3.75 9.38
CA THR A 276 9.37 -3.11 10.39
C THR A 276 9.15 -1.59 10.39
N ALA A 277 9.18 -0.97 9.22
CA ALA A 277 8.96 0.46 9.07
C ALA A 277 7.54 0.88 9.51
N VAL A 278 6.53 0.02 9.29
CA VAL A 278 5.16 0.24 9.78
C VAL A 278 5.11 0.14 11.30
N CYS A 279 5.80 -0.84 11.90
CA CYS A 279 5.88 -0.97 13.35
C CYS A 279 6.49 0.28 14.00
N GLU A 280 7.60 0.77 13.45
CA GLU A 280 8.28 1.96 13.95
C GLU A 280 7.40 3.21 13.84
N ALA A 281 6.76 3.42 12.68
CA ALA A 281 5.88 4.56 12.47
C ALA A 281 4.62 4.50 13.36
N ALA A 282 4.02 3.31 13.52
CA ALA A 282 2.88 3.10 14.40
C ALA A 282 3.25 3.41 15.85
N ARG A 283 4.41 2.93 16.33
CA ARG A 283 4.92 3.18 17.67
C ARG A 283 5.05 4.68 17.94
N GLN A 284 5.77 5.40 17.07
CA GLN A 284 5.94 6.85 17.18
C GLN A 284 4.59 7.57 17.25
N ARG A 285 3.60 7.11 16.48
CA ARG A 285 2.27 7.73 16.45
C ARG A 285 1.49 7.49 17.74
N TYR A 286 1.58 6.29 18.31
CA TYR A 286 0.89 5.94 19.55
C TYR A 286 1.52 6.57 20.78
N GLU A 287 2.86 6.65 20.84
CA GLU A 287 3.58 7.39 21.87
C GLU A 287 3.23 8.88 21.84
N ALA A 288 3.21 9.49 20.65
CA ALA A 288 2.82 10.90 20.50
C ALA A 288 1.37 11.18 20.91
N ALA A 289 0.50 10.17 20.90
CA ALA A 289 -0.89 10.26 21.35
C ALA A 289 -1.05 10.07 22.88
N GLY A 290 0.06 9.94 23.63
CA GLY A 290 0.06 9.78 25.08
C GLY A 290 -0.02 8.32 25.56
N GLY A 291 0.25 7.35 24.68
CA GLY A 291 0.41 5.95 25.09
C GLY A 291 1.74 5.72 25.79
N ASP A 292 1.73 4.99 26.91
CA ASP A 292 2.96 4.45 27.51
C ASP A 292 3.61 3.43 26.56
N GLU A 293 4.93 3.28 26.62
CA GLU A 293 5.69 2.29 25.83
C GLU A 293 5.16 0.84 26.06
N THR A 294 4.58 0.58 27.24
CA THR A 294 3.91 -0.67 27.62
C THR A 294 2.49 -0.85 27.07
N ASP A 295 1.86 0.20 26.52
CA ASP A 295 0.50 0.17 25.92
C ASP A 295 0.50 -0.35 24.47
N MET A 296 1.67 -0.75 23.96
CA MET A 296 1.78 -1.40 22.65
C MET A 296 1.20 -2.81 22.65
N ALA A 297 1.18 -3.48 23.81
CA ALA A 297 0.53 -4.77 23.99
C ALA A 297 -0.96 -4.63 23.70
N HIS A 298 -1.45 -5.35 22.68
CA HIS A 298 -2.83 -5.33 22.18
C HIS A 298 -3.19 -4.20 21.21
N ARG A 299 -2.24 -3.36 20.79
CA ARG A 299 -2.45 -2.43 19.68
C ARG A 299 -2.41 -3.16 18.34
N VAL A 300 -3.05 -2.54 17.36
CA VAL A 300 -3.16 -3.06 16.00
C VAL A 300 -2.74 -1.98 15.02
N ALA A 301 -1.91 -2.34 14.05
CA ALA A 301 -1.64 -1.53 12.86
C ALA A 301 -2.06 -2.30 11.61
N MET A 302 -2.32 -1.59 10.51
CA MET A 302 -2.78 -2.21 9.26
C MET A 302 -1.85 -1.87 8.10
N VAL A 303 -1.65 -2.83 7.21
CA VAL A 303 -0.95 -2.64 5.94
C VAL A 303 -1.85 -3.07 4.81
N ILE A 304 -2.17 -2.18 3.90
CA ILE A 304 -3.07 -2.47 2.78
C ILE A 304 -2.26 -2.50 1.50
N SER A 305 -2.46 -3.55 0.72
CA SER A 305 -1.68 -3.78 -0.50
C SER A 305 -2.51 -4.37 -1.62
N ASP A 306 -2.08 -4.11 -2.85
CA ASP A 306 -2.63 -4.71 -4.07
C ASP A 306 -1.94 -6.02 -4.46
N ARG A 307 -0.85 -6.37 -3.77
CA ARG A 307 -0.09 -7.60 -3.92
C ARG A 307 0.03 -8.29 -2.56
N ARG A 308 0.00 -9.62 -2.56
CA ARG A 308 0.18 -10.40 -1.33
C ARG A 308 1.59 -10.19 -0.77
N PRO A 309 1.75 -10.14 0.57
CA PRO A 309 3.07 -10.09 1.21
C PRO A 309 3.95 -11.26 0.78
N GLU A 310 5.25 -11.01 0.69
CA GLU A 310 6.23 -12.04 0.37
C GLU A 310 6.21 -13.18 1.40
N PRO A 311 6.55 -14.42 1.00
CA PRO A 311 6.55 -15.56 1.91
C PRO A 311 7.38 -15.32 3.20
N GLY A 312 8.54 -14.65 3.08
CA GLY A 312 9.43 -14.34 4.20
C GLY A 312 8.92 -13.24 5.13
N ALA A 313 8.08 -12.33 4.63
CA ALA A 313 7.57 -11.20 5.40
C ALA A 313 6.64 -11.64 6.56
N ARG A 314 6.08 -12.84 6.47
CA ARG A 314 5.24 -13.46 7.50
C ARG A 314 6.00 -13.75 8.80
N TYR A 315 7.27 -14.17 8.70
CA TYR A 315 8.10 -14.38 9.89
C TYR A 315 8.26 -13.06 10.65
N ARG A 316 8.44 -11.96 9.90
CA ARG A 316 8.64 -10.65 10.47
C ARG A 316 7.39 -10.13 11.19
N LEU A 317 6.20 -10.36 10.65
CA LEU A 317 4.93 -10.05 11.34
C LEU A 317 4.81 -10.77 12.69
N TYR A 318 5.18 -12.05 12.74
CA TYR A 318 5.16 -12.81 13.99
C TYR A 318 6.21 -12.31 14.99
N GLU A 319 7.41 -12.02 14.52
CA GLU A 319 8.49 -11.48 15.34
C GLU A 319 8.11 -10.12 15.95
N ILE A 320 7.59 -9.19 15.13
CA ILE A 320 7.09 -7.89 15.60
C ILE A 320 6.04 -8.09 16.68
N ARG A 321 5.07 -8.98 16.48
CA ARG A 321 4.05 -9.25 17.49
C ARG A 321 4.64 -9.78 18.81
N GLN A 322 5.60 -10.69 18.76
CA GLN A 322 6.18 -11.29 19.98
C GLN A 322 7.13 -10.34 20.71
N ARG A 323 7.91 -9.55 19.97
CA ARG A 323 8.90 -8.63 20.54
C ARG A 323 8.30 -7.30 20.95
N GLU A 324 7.43 -6.75 20.11
CA GLU A 324 6.91 -5.38 20.22
C GLU A 324 5.47 -5.34 20.76
N GLY A 325 4.78 -6.48 20.87
CA GLY A 325 3.38 -6.55 21.34
C GLY A 325 2.34 -6.01 20.34
N LEU A 326 2.78 -5.42 19.23
CA LEU A 326 1.95 -4.86 18.16
C LEU A 326 1.54 -5.94 17.14
N ALA A 327 0.25 -6.07 16.88
CA ALA A 327 -0.24 -6.90 15.77
C ALA A 327 -0.35 -6.06 14.48
N ILE A 328 0.35 -6.45 13.43
CA ILE A 328 0.19 -5.85 12.10
C ILE A 328 -0.74 -6.73 11.27
N VAL A 329 -1.82 -6.15 10.74
CA VAL A 329 -2.83 -6.82 9.92
C VAL A 329 -2.56 -6.53 8.44
N PRO A 330 -2.05 -7.51 7.67
CA PRO A 330 -1.91 -7.36 6.23
C PRO A 330 -3.27 -7.55 5.54
N LEU A 331 -3.80 -6.50 4.93
CA LEU A 331 -5.04 -6.50 4.16
C LEU A 331 -4.72 -6.47 2.66
N ASP A 332 -5.09 -7.54 1.96
CA ASP A 332 -5.06 -7.58 0.50
C ASP A 332 -6.31 -6.88 -0.05
N SER A 333 -6.14 -5.95 -0.98
CA SER A 333 -7.25 -5.22 -1.61
C SER A 333 -8.26 -6.12 -2.31
N ALA A 334 -7.89 -7.36 -2.66
CA ALA A 334 -8.81 -8.38 -3.15
C ALA A 334 -9.89 -8.76 -2.13
N LEU A 335 -9.64 -8.57 -0.83
CA LEU A 335 -10.62 -8.76 0.24
C LEU A 335 -11.79 -7.77 0.14
N PHE A 336 -11.55 -6.57 -0.38
CA PHE A 336 -12.57 -5.52 -0.47
C PHE A 336 -13.72 -5.91 -1.42
N GLY A 337 -13.42 -6.74 -2.44
CA GLY A 337 -14.43 -7.29 -3.34
C GLY A 337 -15.29 -8.41 -2.73
N GLN A 338 -14.99 -8.85 -1.50
CA GLN A 338 -15.74 -9.92 -0.82
C GLN A 338 -16.94 -9.42 -0.01
N ILE A 339 -17.15 -8.10 0.04
CA ILE A 339 -18.30 -7.49 0.71
C ILE A 339 -19.58 -7.98 0.03
N LYS A 340 -20.47 -8.56 0.83
CA LYS A 340 -21.77 -9.10 0.40
C LYS A 340 -22.83 -8.71 1.44
N PRO A 341 -24.14 -8.77 1.11
CA PRO A 341 -25.20 -8.45 2.08
C PRO A 341 -25.13 -9.25 3.39
N ASN A 342 -24.58 -10.46 3.34
CA ASN A 342 -24.40 -11.36 4.48
C ASN A 342 -22.98 -11.37 5.07
N ARG A 343 -22.07 -10.53 4.56
CA ARG A 343 -20.69 -10.40 5.04
C ARG A 343 -20.22 -8.96 4.83
N THR A 344 -20.30 -8.17 5.90
CA THR A 344 -19.99 -6.75 5.88
C THR A 344 -18.48 -6.49 5.89
N ALA A 345 -18.08 -5.26 5.59
CA ALA A 345 -16.67 -4.85 5.71
C ALA A 345 -16.14 -5.03 7.14
N SER A 346 -16.96 -4.74 8.15
CA SER A 346 -16.61 -4.94 9.56
C SER A 346 -16.40 -6.42 9.92
N ASP A 347 -17.16 -7.34 9.33
CA ASP A 347 -16.99 -8.79 9.52
C ASP A 347 -15.68 -9.30 8.91
N ILE A 348 -15.36 -8.83 7.69
CA ILE A 348 -14.09 -9.15 7.02
C ILE A 348 -12.93 -8.64 7.88
N LEU A 349 -13.01 -7.39 8.31
CA LEU A 349 -11.96 -6.76 9.10
C LEU A 349 -11.78 -7.44 10.47
N ALA A 350 -12.87 -7.80 11.14
CA ALA A 350 -12.83 -8.55 12.39
C ALA A 350 -12.08 -9.89 12.20
N ALA A 351 -12.39 -10.63 11.14
CA ALA A 351 -11.73 -11.91 10.84
C ALA A 351 -10.21 -11.75 10.61
N GLU A 352 -9.79 -10.71 9.87
CA GLU A 352 -8.36 -10.46 9.60
C GLU A 352 -7.62 -9.97 10.86
N ILE A 353 -8.26 -9.12 11.68
CA ILE A 353 -7.70 -8.70 12.97
C ILE A 353 -7.56 -9.91 13.90
N ASP A 354 -8.61 -10.73 14.06
CA ASP A 354 -8.58 -11.92 14.91
C ASP A 354 -7.47 -12.90 14.51
N GLN A 355 -7.23 -13.02 13.19
CA GLN A 355 -6.15 -13.83 12.67
C GLN A 355 -4.77 -13.25 13.03
N ALA A 356 -4.58 -11.93 12.88
CA ALA A 356 -3.31 -11.26 13.19
C ALA A 356 -3.02 -11.21 14.70
N THR A 357 -4.04 -10.94 15.52
CA THR A 357 -3.96 -10.87 16.99
C THR A 357 -4.02 -12.26 17.64
N GLY A 358 -4.32 -13.32 16.87
CA GLY A 358 -4.45 -14.68 17.39
C GLY A 358 -5.60 -14.87 18.39
N GLN A 359 -6.56 -13.94 18.42
CA GLN A 359 -7.73 -13.94 19.31
C GLN A 359 -8.92 -14.73 18.74
N GLN A 360 -8.69 -15.67 17.82
CA GLN A 360 -9.77 -16.41 17.16
C GLN A 360 -10.80 -16.91 18.16
N ASN A 361 -12.03 -16.40 18.06
CA ASN A 361 -13.16 -16.94 18.78
C ASN A 361 -13.51 -18.29 18.16
N LEU A 362 -12.86 -19.33 18.70
CA LEU A 362 -12.90 -20.70 18.20
C LEU A 362 -14.32 -21.29 18.11
N TYR A 363 -15.34 -20.62 18.64
CA TYR A 363 -16.73 -21.06 18.67
C TYR A 363 -17.60 -20.57 17.50
N ALA A 364 -17.16 -19.57 16.70
CA ALA A 364 -17.99 -18.96 15.66
C ALA A 364 -17.74 -19.46 14.22
N ILE A 365 -16.67 -20.23 13.97
CA ILE A 365 -16.29 -20.65 12.61
C ILE A 365 -16.74 -22.09 12.35
N SER A 366 -17.87 -22.21 11.64
CA SER A 366 -18.40 -23.48 11.14
C SER A 366 -17.89 -23.74 9.71
N GLY A 367 -16.57 -23.87 9.56
CA GLY A 367 -15.94 -24.16 8.27
C GLY A 367 -14.52 -24.72 8.43
N PRO A 368 -14.06 -25.63 7.56
CA PRO A 368 -12.69 -26.15 7.61
C PRO A 368 -11.70 -25.01 7.39
N VAL A 369 -10.82 -24.76 8.36
CA VAL A 369 -9.72 -23.79 8.27
C VAL A 369 -8.74 -24.29 7.21
N SER A 370 -8.88 -23.77 5.99
CA SER A 370 -8.06 -24.13 4.82
C SER A 370 -6.87 -23.18 4.62
N GLY A 371 -6.53 -22.38 5.63
CA GLY A 371 -5.47 -21.37 5.56
C GLY A 371 -4.11 -21.91 6.01
N ASP A 372 -3.16 -21.94 5.07
CA ASP A 372 -1.72 -22.20 5.30
C ASP A 372 -1.08 -21.28 6.37
N LEU A 373 -1.76 -20.20 6.77
CA LEU A 373 -1.35 -19.22 7.79
C LEU A 373 -1.38 -19.79 9.22
N SER A 374 -2.06 -20.92 9.45
CA SER A 374 -2.18 -21.55 10.78
C SER A 374 -1.10 -22.59 11.10
N PHE A 375 -0.16 -22.87 10.18
CA PHE A 375 0.73 -24.04 10.26
C PHE A 375 2.24 -23.73 10.36
N PHE A 376 2.65 -22.46 10.47
CA PHE A 376 4.08 -22.13 10.54
C PHE A 376 4.66 -22.43 11.94
N GLY A 377 5.79 -23.13 11.99
CA GLY A 377 6.40 -23.68 13.22
C GLY A 377 6.24 -25.21 13.41
N ARG A 378 5.33 -25.83 12.65
CA ARG A 378 5.08 -27.29 12.68
C ARG A 378 5.75 -28.05 11.57
N GLU A 379 6.46 -27.38 10.68
CA GLU A 379 7.18 -28.02 9.59
C GLU A 379 8.31 -28.92 10.12
N ARG A 380 9.05 -28.44 11.13
CA ARG A 380 10.05 -29.24 11.86
C ARG A 380 9.39 -30.43 12.57
N VAL A 381 8.26 -30.21 13.21
CA VAL A 381 7.48 -31.27 13.90
C VAL A 381 6.94 -32.28 12.90
N LEU A 382 6.44 -31.84 11.74
CA LEU A 382 5.96 -32.70 10.67
C LEU A 382 7.10 -33.56 10.11
N GLN A 383 8.28 -32.97 9.90
CA GLN A 383 9.46 -33.70 9.47
C GLN A 383 9.93 -34.70 10.53
N GLU A 384 9.99 -34.31 11.82
CA GLU A 384 10.29 -35.23 12.92
C GLU A 384 9.31 -36.40 12.98
N ILE A 385 8.01 -36.15 12.80
CA ILE A 385 7.00 -37.21 12.74
C ILE A 385 7.27 -38.14 11.55
N ILE A 386 7.57 -37.61 10.37
CA ILE A 386 7.92 -38.42 9.19
C ILE A 386 9.15 -39.28 9.47
N ASP A 387 10.19 -38.72 10.09
CA ASP A 387 11.43 -39.42 10.40
C ASP A 387 11.18 -40.56 11.41
N LEU A 388 10.34 -40.33 12.43
CA LEU A 388 9.92 -41.35 13.39
C LEU A 388 9.10 -42.46 12.74
N LEU A 389 8.17 -42.11 11.83
CA LEU A 389 7.38 -43.08 11.06
C LEU A 389 8.26 -43.90 10.10
N ASP A 390 9.29 -43.27 9.51
CA ASP A 390 10.29 -43.92 8.65
C ASP A 390 11.23 -44.81 9.46
N ALA A 391 11.46 -44.51 10.74
CA ALA A 391 12.12 -45.41 11.70
C ALA A 391 11.20 -46.54 12.19
N GLY A 392 9.88 -46.42 12.02
CA GLY A 392 8.89 -47.46 12.36
C GLY A 392 8.39 -47.33 13.78
N GLN A 393 8.57 -46.14 14.36
CA GLN A 393 8.15 -45.83 15.71
C GLN A 393 6.70 -45.35 15.69
N PRO A 394 5.84 -45.86 16.58
CA PRO A 394 4.51 -45.31 16.76
C PRO A 394 4.60 -43.89 17.31
N VAL A 395 3.79 -42.98 16.76
CA VAL A 395 3.78 -41.57 17.15
C VAL A 395 2.45 -41.22 17.80
N GLY A 396 2.50 -40.68 19.01
CA GLY A 396 1.34 -40.12 19.71
C GLY A 396 1.28 -38.61 19.55
N LEU A 397 0.16 -38.09 19.03
CA LEU A 397 -0.01 -36.66 18.81
C LEU A 397 -0.99 -36.06 19.82
N PHE A 398 -0.44 -35.50 20.89
CA PHE A 398 -1.20 -34.95 22.00
C PHE A 398 -1.28 -33.43 21.95
N GLY A 399 -2.37 -32.89 22.47
CA GLY A 399 -2.57 -31.44 22.56
C GLY A 399 -4.02 -31.09 22.84
N LEU A 400 -4.26 -29.86 23.28
CA LEU A 400 -5.61 -29.38 23.60
C LEU A 400 -6.53 -29.43 22.37
N ARG A 401 -7.85 -29.37 22.59
CA ARG A 401 -8.82 -29.32 21.48
C ARG A 401 -8.56 -28.06 20.65
N LYS A 402 -8.71 -28.15 19.31
CA LYS A 402 -8.53 -27.04 18.35
C LYS A 402 -7.11 -26.49 18.21
N VAL A 403 -6.09 -27.18 18.73
CA VAL A 403 -4.68 -26.87 18.42
C VAL A 403 -4.27 -27.32 17.01
N GLY A 404 -5.17 -27.63 16.07
CA GLY A 404 -4.80 -28.00 14.70
C GLY A 404 -4.14 -29.38 14.53
N LYS A 405 -4.47 -30.37 15.37
CA LYS A 405 -3.99 -31.77 15.22
C LYS A 405 -4.48 -32.41 13.92
N THR A 406 -5.78 -32.30 13.65
CA THR A 406 -6.40 -32.84 12.43
C THR A 406 -5.84 -32.17 11.16
N SER A 407 -5.56 -30.86 11.19
CA SER A 407 -4.90 -30.14 10.09
C SER A 407 -3.46 -30.65 9.85
N LEU A 408 -2.73 -30.98 10.92
CA LEU A 408 -1.40 -31.60 10.81
C LEU A 408 -1.48 -33.00 10.21
N ILE A 409 -2.46 -33.80 10.63
CA ILE A 409 -2.72 -35.13 10.09
C ILE A 409 -3.04 -35.05 8.59
N GLN A 410 -3.89 -34.13 8.16
CA GLN A 410 -4.24 -33.94 6.74
C GLN A 410 -3.02 -33.59 5.89
N ARG A 411 -2.12 -32.73 6.40
CA ARG A 411 -0.85 -32.41 5.71
C ARG A 411 0.12 -33.60 5.68
N LEU A 412 0.20 -34.36 6.77
CA LEU A 412 0.99 -35.59 6.82
C LEU A 412 0.50 -36.60 5.77
N GLN A 413 -0.81 -36.78 5.67
CA GLN A 413 -1.43 -37.61 4.64
C GLN A 413 -1.03 -37.13 3.25
N GLY A 414 -1.20 -35.84 2.94
CA GLY A 414 -0.83 -35.28 1.64
C GLY A 414 0.64 -35.51 1.26
N ARG A 415 1.57 -35.50 2.21
CA ARG A 415 3.00 -35.77 1.96
C ARG A 415 3.35 -37.24 1.79
N LEU A 416 2.61 -38.12 2.46
CA LEU A 416 2.87 -39.55 2.45
C LEU A 416 1.96 -40.31 1.47
N ASP A 417 0.98 -39.64 0.87
CA ASP A 417 -0.10 -40.20 0.05
C ASP A 417 0.42 -41.13 -1.06
N GLN A 418 1.50 -40.70 -1.73
CA GLN A 418 2.14 -41.43 -2.82
C GLN A 418 3.30 -42.33 -2.37
N ARG A 419 3.77 -42.18 -1.12
CA ARG A 419 4.94 -42.91 -0.59
C ARG A 419 4.55 -44.23 0.08
N ARG A 420 3.32 -44.34 0.59
CA ARG A 420 2.84 -45.55 1.26
C ARG A 420 1.32 -45.62 1.36
N PRO A 421 0.74 -46.80 1.63
CA PRO A 421 -0.68 -46.95 1.88
C PRO A 421 -1.07 -46.36 3.23
N ILE A 422 -2.15 -45.56 3.25
CA ILE A 422 -2.61 -44.87 4.44
C ILE A 422 -4.06 -45.29 4.74
N ALA A 423 -4.33 -45.67 5.98
CA ALA A 423 -5.69 -45.76 6.51
C ALA A 423 -5.89 -44.63 7.53
N PHE A 424 -6.93 -43.82 7.33
CA PHE A 424 -7.36 -42.82 8.29
C PHE A 424 -8.73 -43.21 8.84
N VAL A 425 -8.85 -43.30 10.15
CA VAL A 425 -10.12 -43.60 10.80
C VAL A 425 -10.39 -42.61 11.93
N ASP A 426 -11.58 -42.02 11.86
CA ASP A 426 -12.14 -41.18 12.92
C ASP A 426 -12.99 -42.04 13.86
N THR A 427 -12.59 -42.08 15.12
CA THR A 427 -13.27 -42.86 16.16
C THR A 427 -14.56 -42.20 16.65
N GLN A 428 -14.80 -40.90 16.42
CA GLN A 428 -16.05 -40.23 16.81
C GLN A 428 -17.28 -40.83 16.13
N THR A 429 -17.17 -41.06 14.82
CA THR A 429 -18.28 -41.54 13.99
C THR A 429 -18.43 -43.05 14.09
N THR A 430 -17.31 -43.77 14.16
CA THR A 430 -17.26 -45.24 14.12
C THR A 430 -17.63 -45.90 15.45
N VAL A 431 -17.19 -45.34 16.59
CA VAL A 431 -17.26 -46.02 17.91
C VAL A 431 -18.54 -45.68 18.67
N ARG A 432 -19.07 -44.47 18.50
CA ARG A 432 -20.22 -43.95 19.28
C ARG A 432 -21.50 -44.79 19.17
N GLN A 433 -21.63 -45.64 18.17
CA GLN A 433 -22.86 -46.39 17.92
C GLN A 433 -22.76 -47.89 18.20
N GLN A 434 -21.57 -48.51 18.13
CA GLN A 434 -21.43 -49.98 18.06
C GLN A 434 -20.16 -50.58 18.72
N GLY A 435 -19.36 -49.79 19.44
CA GLY A 435 -18.15 -50.26 20.14
C GLY A 435 -16.91 -50.31 19.25
N VAL A 436 -15.89 -51.11 19.63
CA VAL A 436 -14.59 -51.18 18.90
C VAL A 436 -14.62 -52.10 17.67
N TRP A 437 -15.53 -53.06 17.61
CA TRP A 437 -15.59 -54.07 16.55
C TRP A 437 -15.76 -53.51 15.13
N PRO A 438 -16.57 -52.46 14.88
CA PRO A 438 -16.67 -51.82 13.56
C PRO A 438 -15.38 -51.14 13.11
N LEU A 439 -14.44 -50.88 14.02
CA LEU A 439 -13.17 -50.24 13.67
C LEU A 439 -12.32 -51.14 12.76
N TYR A 440 -12.38 -52.46 12.94
CA TYR A 440 -11.61 -53.41 12.14
C TYR A 440 -11.97 -53.36 10.64
N PRO A 441 -13.24 -53.55 10.23
CA PRO A 441 -13.60 -53.43 8.82
C PRO A 441 -13.41 -52.01 8.29
N ALA A 442 -13.61 -50.96 9.12
CA ALA A 442 -13.35 -49.59 8.71
C ALA A 442 -11.87 -49.34 8.36
N ILE A 443 -10.94 -49.87 9.16
CA ILE A 443 -9.50 -49.78 8.88
C ILE A 443 -9.15 -50.53 7.58
N VAL A 444 -9.64 -51.77 7.41
CA VAL A 444 -9.38 -52.56 6.19
C VAL A 444 -9.93 -51.85 4.96
N ALA A 445 -11.17 -51.36 5.02
CA ALA A 445 -11.79 -50.61 3.94
C ALA A 445 -11.02 -49.32 3.60
N ALA A 446 -10.51 -48.60 4.61
CA ALA A 446 -9.71 -47.40 4.38
C ALA A 446 -8.40 -47.70 3.65
N PHE A 447 -7.70 -48.78 4.01
CA PHE A 447 -6.50 -49.21 3.27
C PHE A 447 -6.85 -49.61 1.84
N VAL A 448 -7.91 -50.39 1.63
CA VAL A 448 -8.35 -50.82 0.31
C VAL A 448 -8.70 -49.61 -0.56
N ALA A 449 -9.47 -48.66 -0.04
CA ALA A 449 -9.85 -47.45 -0.77
C ALA A 449 -8.62 -46.61 -1.17
N HIS A 450 -7.64 -46.48 -0.28
CA HIS A 450 -6.39 -45.78 -0.58
C HIS A 450 -5.58 -46.50 -1.66
N LEU A 451 -5.46 -47.82 -1.58
CA LEU A 451 -4.75 -48.63 -2.56
C LEU A 451 -5.42 -48.58 -3.93
N GLN A 452 -6.74 -48.72 -4.02
CA GLN A 452 -7.47 -48.62 -5.29
C GLN A 452 -7.28 -47.25 -5.96
N ARG A 453 -7.20 -46.18 -5.16
CA ARG A 453 -6.99 -44.82 -5.64
C ARG A 453 -5.55 -44.54 -6.09
N THR A 454 -4.57 -45.06 -5.36
CA THR A 454 -3.14 -44.74 -5.59
C THR A 454 -2.43 -45.78 -6.47
N ARG A 455 -2.98 -46.99 -6.56
CA ARG A 455 -2.42 -48.17 -7.24
C ARG A 455 -3.55 -49.01 -7.85
N SER A 456 -4.19 -48.45 -8.87
CA SER A 456 -5.32 -49.09 -9.58
C SER A 456 -4.95 -50.42 -10.28
N ASP A 457 -3.65 -50.65 -10.50
CA ASP A 457 -3.06 -51.82 -11.13
C ASP A 457 -2.77 -52.99 -10.16
N LEU A 458 -2.86 -52.74 -8.85
CA LEU A 458 -2.59 -53.75 -7.83
C LEU A 458 -3.79 -54.71 -7.67
N ALA A 459 -3.56 -56.00 -7.89
CA ALA A 459 -4.55 -57.03 -7.58
C ALA A 459 -4.68 -57.20 -6.06
N LEU A 460 -5.82 -56.81 -5.51
CA LEU A 460 -6.10 -56.95 -4.09
C LEU A 460 -6.35 -58.43 -3.71
N PRO A 461 -5.86 -58.88 -2.54
CA PRO A 461 -6.17 -60.21 -2.03
C PRO A 461 -7.65 -60.33 -1.63
N ASP A 462 -8.13 -61.55 -1.47
CA ASP A 462 -9.46 -61.80 -0.90
C ASP A 462 -9.45 -61.47 0.60
N LEU A 463 -10.24 -60.48 1.00
CA LEU A 463 -10.26 -59.92 2.36
C LEU A 463 -11.53 -60.33 3.08
N ARG A 464 -11.41 -60.76 4.33
CA ARG A 464 -12.54 -61.30 5.11
C ARG A 464 -13.45 -60.21 5.67
N LEU A 465 -12.93 -59.00 5.85
CA LEU A 465 -13.65 -57.87 6.45
C LEU A 465 -14.10 -56.82 5.41
N TRP A 466 -13.89 -57.07 4.11
CA TRP A 466 -14.25 -56.16 3.02
C TRP A 466 -14.77 -56.94 1.81
N PRO A 467 -15.80 -56.48 1.07
CA PRO A 467 -16.51 -55.19 1.21
C PRO A 467 -17.55 -55.16 2.33
N GLU A 468 -18.07 -56.33 2.74
CA GLU A 468 -19.03 -56.45 3.83
C GLU A 468 -18.47 -57.35 4.93
N ALA A 469 -18.35 -56.81 6.14
CA ALA A 469 -18.08 -57.63 7.30
C ALA A 469 -19.35 -58.36 7.74
N GLY A 470 -19.21 -59.65 8.09
CA GLY A 470 -20.26 -60.41 8.76
C GLY A 470 -20.58 -59.86 10.17
N SER A 471 -21.31 -60.65 10.97
CA SER A 471 -21.73 -60.24 12.31
C SER A 471 -20.56 -59.83 13.21
N LEU A 472 -20.69 -58.69 13.88
CA LEU A 472 -19.67 -58.16 14.80
C LEU A 472 -19.39 -59.15 15.94
N SER A 473 -18.17 -59.67 16.01
CA SER A 473 -17.77 -60.67 17.01
C SER A 473 -16.28 -60.58 17.38
N PRO A 474 -15.85 -61.11 18.53
CA PRO A 474 -14.43 -61.15 18.92
C PRO A 474 -13.53 -61.88 17.91
N ALA A 475 -14.08 -62.85 17.16
CA ALA A 475 -13.36 -63.56 16.10
C ALA A 475 -12.87 -62.64 14.96
N MET A 476 -13.45 -61.43 14.83
CA MET A 476 -13.02 -60.43 13.86
C MET A 476 -11.59 -59.94 14.10
N ALA A 477 -11.08 -59.98 15.33
CA ALA A 477 -9.71 -59.56 15.60
C ALA A 477 -8.69 -60.45 14.88
N GLU A 478 -8.97 -61.76 14.78
CA GLU A 478 -8.11 -62.68 14.04
C GLU A 478 -8.23 -62.46 12.53
N SER A 479 -9.46 -62.30 12.01
CA SER A 479 -9.69 -61.95 10.60
C SER A 479 -9.02 -60.63 10.22
N PHE A 480 -9.07 -59.63 11.10
CA PHE A 480 -8.42 -58.33 10.90
C PHE A 480 -6.90 -58.46 10.75
N LEU A 481 -6.26 -59.22 11.64
CA LEU A 481 -4.81 -59.46 11.56
C LEU A 481 -4.44 -60.24 10.29
N GLN A 482 -5.29 -61.19 9.85
CA GLN A 482 -5.08 -61.93 8.61
C GLN A 482 -5.20 -61.02 7.38
N ASP A 483 -6.22 -60.17 7.33
CA ASP A 483 -6.43 -59.21 6.24
C ASP A 483 -5.29 -58.20 6.14
N LEU A 484 -4.81 -57.65 7.27
CA LEU A 484 -3.66 -56.74 7.27
C LEU A 484 -2.36 -57.42 6.78
N ARG A 485 -2.15 -58.69 7.14
CA ARG A 485 -1.01 -59.47 6.65
C ARG A 485 -1.12 -59.74 5.15
N ALA A 486 -2.31 -60.05 4.65
CA ALA A 486 -2.54 -60.27 3.23
C ALA A 486 -2.30 -58.99 2.43
N LEU A 487 -2.81 -57.85 2.90
CA LEU A 487 -2.53 -56.53 2.32
C LEU A 487 -1.03 -56.23 2.31
N HIS A 488 -0.35 -56.38 3.44
CA HIS A 488 1.09 -56.14 3.52
C HIS A 488 1.90 -57.07 2.60
N ALA A 489 1.53 -58.34 2.49
CA ALA A 489 2.20 -59.30 1.60
C ALA A 489 2.05 -58.92 0.11
N THR A 490 0.91 -58.32 -0.25
CA THR A 490 0.64 -57.85 -1.62
C THR A 490 1.51 -56.64 -2.00
N LEU A 491 1.92 -55.86 -1.00
CA LEU A 491 2.76 -54.66 -1.17
C LEU A 491 4.26 -54.96 -1.15
N ALA A 492 4.65 -56.10 -0.59
CA ALA A 492 6.05 -56.47 -0.46
C ALA A 492 6.65 -56.93 -1.80
N GLN A 493 7.41 -56.07 -2.47
CA GLN A 493 8.29 -56.49 -3.57
C GLN A 493 9.53 -57.21 -3.01
N PRO A 494 10.18 -58.11 -3.77
CA PRO A 494 11.42 -58.76 -3.33
C PRO A 494 12.53 -57.73 -3.08
N GLY A 495 12.79 -57.40 -1.82
CA GLY A 495 13.85 -56.47 -1.40
C GLY A 495 13.39 -55.15 -0.78
N GLU A 496 12.11 -54.77 -0.94
CA GLU A 496 11.55 -53.55 -0.35
C GLU A 496 10.53 -53.86 0.76
N LYS A 497 10.74 -53.26 1.93
CA LYS A 497 9.79 -53.31 3.05
C LYS A 497 8.91 -52.06 3.01
N GLU A 498 7.92 -52.07 2.14
CA GLU A 498 6.91 -51.02 2.13
C GLU A 498 6.10 -51.02 3.43
N ARG A 499 5.85 -49.85 4.01
CA ARG A 499 5.22 -49.72 5.33
C ARG A 499 3.84 -49.12 5.23
N MET A 500 2.84 -49.81 5.77
CA MET A 500 1.47 -49.28 5.88
C MET A 500 1.37 -48.30 7.07
N LEU A 501 0.66 -47.18 6.88
CA LEU A 501 0.43 -46.19 7.93
C LEU A 501 -1.05 -46.20 8.36
N LEU A 502 -1.29 -46.48 9.64
CA LEU A 502 -2.60 -46.33 10.26
C LEU A 502 -2.63 -45.05 11.10
N ILE A 503 -3.60 -44.18 10.83
CA ILE A 503 -3.87 -42.97 11.60
C ILE A 503 -5.24 -43.11 12.26
N VAL A 504 -5.24 -43.04 13.59
CA VAL A 504 -6.45 -43.11 14.41
C VAL A 504 -6.67 -41.74 15.05
N ASP A 505 -7.71 -41.01 14.62
CA ASP A 505 -8.07 -39.72 15.22
C ASP A 505 -9.03 -39.92 16.41
N GLU A 506 -8.90 -39.04 17.41
CA GLU A 506 -9.65 -39.08 18.67
C GLU A 506 -9.59 -40.41 19.44
N ILE A 507 -8.43 -41.08 19.46
CA ILE A 507 -8.23 -42.36 20.14
C ILE A 507 -8.69 -42.38 21.62
N ASP A 508 -8.74 -41.22 22.27
CA ASP A 508 -9.28 -41.05 23.63
C ASP A 508 -10.76 -41.44 23.76
N ARG A 509 -11.50 -41.48 22.65
CA ARG A 509 -12.90 -41.97 22.59
C ARG A 509 -13.02 -43.48 22.71
N LEU A 510 -11.93 -44.23 22.49
CA LEU A 510 -11.89 -45.67 22.69
C LEU A 510 -11.65 -46.06 24.15
N LEU A 511 -11.20 -45.12 24.98
CA LEU A 511 -10.97 -45.36 26.39
C LEU A 511 -12.32 -45.40 27.13
N PRO A 512 -12.53 -46.36 28.06
CA PRO A 512 -13.70 -46.32 28.92
C PRO A 512 -13.70 -44.96 29.63
N ALA A 513 -14.82 -44.23 29.58
CA ALA A 513 -15.00 -43.07 30.45
C ALA A 513 -14.80 -43.58 31.88
N GLY A 514 -13.72 -43.15 32.53
CA GLY A 514 -13.47 -43.50 33.92
C GLY A 514 -14.73 -43.16 34.71
N ARG A 515 -15.40 -44.17 35.24
CA ARG A 515 -16.30 -43.98 36.37
C ARG A 515 -15.39 -43.52 37.51
N THR A 516 -15.28 -42.22 37.69
CA THR A 516 -14.99 -41.65 39.00
C THR A 516 -16.18 -41.99 39.88
N GLU A 517 -16.05 -43.08 40.65
CA GLU A 517 -16.75 -43.18 41.94
C GLU A 517 -16.15 -42.19 42.94
#